data_AF-A0A183KU00-F1
#
_entry.id   AF-A0A183KU00-F1
#
_cell.length_a   1.000
_cell.length_b   1.000
_cell.length_c   1.000
_cell.angle_alpha   90.00
_cell.angle_beta   90.00
_cell.angle_gamma   90.00
#
_symmetry.space_group_name_H-M   'P 1'
#
loop_
_entity.id
_entity.type
_entity.pdbx_description
1 polymer ?
#
loop_
_entity_poly.entity_id
_entity_poly.type
_entity_poly.pdbx_seq_one_letter_code
_entity_poly.pdbx_strand_id
1 'polypeptide(L)'
;AEVSKLLHRLSEEAKRGAELVQSLKHTEDQLRRNISNMETLINKEIDMLVEALQEKRTQLIENLHSEVQQRRQYIREQTNQAGSRLSSTTSLIYFGVELIKERESSAFIQVAPSIKQRLISTENELIHETQFCRENCLGDFQLRVSNTNDLLRRIEGITLNEIYRKLIFIT
;
A
#
# COMPACT_ATOMS: atom_id res chain seq x y z
N ALA A 1 -20.57 45.06 -72.84
CA ALA A 1 -21.47 44.28 -71.95
C ALA A 1 -20.76 43.10 -71.28
N GLU A 2 -19.88 42.36 -71.98
CA GLU A 2 -19.23 41.15 -71.46
C GLU A 2 -18.20 41.39 -70.34
N VAL A 3 -17.29 42.36 -70.53
CA VAL A 3 -16.28 42.74 -69.52
C VAL A 3 -16.92 43.15 -68.19
N SER A 4 -18.04 43.90 -68.23
CA SER A 4 -18.76 44.30 -67.03
C SER A 4 -19.37 43.11 -66.27
N LYS A 5 -19.83 42.07 -66.98
CA LYS A 5 -20.33 40.83 -66.35
C LYS A 5 -19.19 40.03 -65.72
N LEU A 6 -18.04 39.95 -66.38
CA LEU A 6 -16.85 39.31 -65.83
C LEU A 6 -16.32 40.03 -64.58
N LEU A 7 -16.27 41.36 -64.60
CA LEU A 7 -15.89 42.18 -63.45
C LEU A 7 -16.86 42.01 -62.28
N HIS A 8 -18.16 41.99 -62.54
CA HIS A 8 -19.15 41.74 -61.50
C HIS A 8 -18.98 40.35 -60.89
N ARG A 9 -18.80 39.31 -61.72
CA ARG A 9 -18.57 37.94 -61.22
C ARG A 9 -17.29 37.85 -60.39
N LEU A 10 -16.21 38.47 -60.84
CA LEU A 10 -14.94 38.50 -60.11
C LEU A 10 -15.07 39.26 -58.78
N SER A 11 -15.85 40.35 -58.75
CA SER A 11 -16.14 41.09 -57.52
C SER A 11 -16.89 40.25 -56.48
N GLU A 12 -17.88 39.46 -56.91
CA GLU A 12 -18.61 38.55 -56.03
C GLU A 12 -17.70 37.43 -55.49
N GLU A 13 -16.84 36.86 -56.34
CA GLU A 13 -15.84 35.85 -55.90
C GLU A 13 -14.79 36.45 -54.96
N ALA A 14 -14.34 37.70 -55.19
CA ALA A 14 -13.45 38.40 -54.28
C ALA A 14 -14.09 38.65 -52.90
N LYS A 15 -15.40 38.97 -52.88
CA LYS A 15 -16.17 39.12 -51.63
C LYS A 15 -16.27 37.81 -50.87
N ARG A 16 -16.59 36.70 -51.56
CA ARG A 16 -16.58 35.35 -50.97
C ARG A 16 -15.21 34.96 -50.44
N GLY A 17 -14.15 35.30 -51.16
CA GLY A 17 -12.77 35.10 -50.72
C GLY A 17 -12.45 35.86 -49.42
N ALA A 18 -12.91 37.10 -49.30
CA ALA A 18 -12.75 37.89 -48.08
C ALA A 18 -13.51 37.27 -46.89
N GLU A 19 -14.74 36.80 -47.09
CA GLU A 19 -15.53 36.10 -46.07
C GLU A 19 -14.88 34.77 -45.62
N LEU A 20 -14.29 34.02 -46.57
CA LEU A 20 -13.52 32.81 -46.27
C LEU A 20 -12.30 33.12 -45.41
N VAL A 21 -11.52 34.15 -45.74
CA VAL A 21 -10.36 34.56 -44.95
C VAL A 21 -10.76 34.94 -43.52
N GLN A 22 -11.88 35.65 -43.33
CA GLN A 22 -12.39 35.97 -42.00
C GLN A 22 -12.79 34.72 -41.22
N SER A 23 -13.46 33.76 -41.88
CA SER A 23 -13.85 32.49 -41.27
C SER A 23 -12.64 31.66 -40.84
N LEU A 24 -11.60 31.60 -41.68
CA LEU A 24 -10.36 30.90 -41.36
C LEU A 24 -9.64 31.51 -40.16
N LYS A 25 -9.56 32.84 -40.08
CA LYS A 25 -9.00 33.55 -38.91
C LYS A 25 -9.77 33.24 -37.64
N HIS A 26 -11.11 33.26 -37.71
CA HIS A 26 -11.95 32.90 -36.58
C HIS A 26 -11.71 31.47 -36.10
N THR A 27 -11.60 30.51 -37.03
CA THR A 27 -11.29 29.11 -36.71
C THR A 27 -9.91 28.97 -36.06
N GLU A 28 -8.89 29.68 -36.55
CA GLU A 28 -7.56 29.70 -35.93
C GLU A 28 -7.62 30.20 -34.48
N ASP A 29 -8.34 31.29 -34.22
CA ASP A 29 -8.53 31.83 -32.87
C ASP A 29 -9.29 30.87 -31.94
N GLN A 30 -10.25 30.09 -32.48
CA GLN A 30 -10.89 29.02 -31.72
C GLN A 30 -9.92 27.88 -31.39
N LEU A 31 -9.13 27.42 -32.37
CA LEU A 31 -8.13 26.37 -32.16
C LEU A 31 -7.11 26.76 -31.09
N ARG A 32 -6.60 28.01 -31.13
CA ARG A 32 -5.66 28.52 -30.12
C ARG A 32 -6.25 28.48 -28.71
N ARG A 33 -7.51 28.92 -28.55
CA ARG A 33 -8.21 28.85 -27.24
C ARG A 33 -8.45 27.42 -26.80
N ASN A 34 -8.81 26.52 -27.72
CA ASN A 34 -9.05 25.11 -27.41
C ASN A 34 -7.77 24.42 -26.91
N ILE A 35 -6.62 24.65 -27.57
CA ILE A 35 -5.34 24.08 -27.14
C ILE A 35 -5.01 24.54 -25.73
N SER A 36 -5.07 25.86 -25.46
CA SER A 36 -4.78 26.40 -24.13
C SER A 36 -5.70 25.85 -23.03
N ASN A 37 -7.00 25.72 -23.32
CA ASN A 37 -7.95 25.09 -22.40
C ASN A 37 -7.63 23.62 -22.14
N MET A 38 -7.27 22.88 -23.20
CA MET A 38 -6.91 21.46 -23.09
C MET A 38 -5.62 21.24 -22.31
N GLU A 39 -4.59 22.05 -22.55
CA GLU A 39 -3.34 22.03 -21.77
C GLU A 39 -3.62 22.27 -20.29
N THR A 40 -4.49 23.24 -19.97
CA THR A 40 -4.88 23.53 -18.58
C THR A 40 -5.59 22.33 -17.92
N LEU A 41 -6.49 21.67 -18.64
CA LEU A 41 -7.19 20.49 -18.14
C LEU A 41 -6.23 19.31 -17.93
N ILE A 42 -5.35 19.03 -18.89
CA ILE A 42 -4.35 17.96 -18.79
C ILE A 42 -3.44 18.20 -17.58
N ASN A 43 -2.92 19.42 -17.43
CA ASN A 43 -2.06 19.75 -16.28
C ASN A 43 -2.79 19.54 -14.96
N LYS A 44 -4.05 20.00 -14.85
CA LYS A 44 -4.86 19.80 -13.65
C LYS A 44 -5.09 18.31 -13.35
N GLU A 45 -5.39 17.49 -14.36
CA GLU A 45 -5.57 16.05 -14.20
C GLU A 45 -4.30 15.35 -13.73
N ILE A 46 -3.16 15.73 -14.31
CA ILE A 46 -1.85 15.20 -13.88
C ILE A 46 -1.52 15.63 -12.45
N ASP A 47 -1.75 16.90 -12.07
CA ASP A 47 -1.51 17.39 -10.72
C ASP A 47 -2.34 16.62 -9.68
N MET A 48 -3.64 16.40 -9.96
CA MET A 48 -4.51 15.59 -9.10
C MET A 48 -3.98 14.14 -8.95
N LEU A 49 -3.42 13.56 -10.02
CA LEU A 49 -2.83 12.24 -9.97
C LEU A 49 -1.56 12.21 -9.12
N VAL A 50 -0.70 13.22 -9.27
CA VAL A 50 0.52 13.35 -8.46
C VAL A 50 0.16 13.48 -6.98
N GLU A 51 -0.83 14.30 -6.63
CA GLU A 51 -1.32 14.44 -5.24
C GLU A 51 -1.85 13.11 -4.70
N ALA A 52 -2.72 12.42 -5.44
CA ALA A 52 -3.26 11.13 -5.02
C ALA A 52 -2.16 10.07 -4.83
N LEU A 53 -1.15 10.05 -5.70
CA LEU A 53 0.01 9.15 -5.57
C LEU A 53 0.85 9.49 -4.34
N GLN A 54 1.06 10.77 -4.05
CA GLN A 54 1.80 11.22 -2.87
C GLN A 54 1.06 10.84 -1.58
N GLU A 55 -0.26 11.02 -1.53
CA GLU A 55 -1.09 10.63 -0.39
C GLU A 55 -1.02 9.11 -0.16
N LYS A 56 -1.16 8.31 -1.23
CA LYS A 56 -1.07 6.85 -1.14
C LYS A 56 0.31 6.39 -0.68
N ARG A 57 1.39 7.02 -1.16
CA ARG A 57 2.76 6.75 -0.69
C ARG A 57 2.85 6.96 0.82
N THR A 58 2.34 8.09 1.33
CA THR A 58 2.36 8.39 2.77
C THR A 58 1.58 7.33 3.55
N GLN A 59 0.36 6.99 3.12
CA GLN A 59 -0.45 5.95 3.77
C GLN A 59 0.25 4.59 3.80
N LEU A 60 0.89 4.17 2.70
CA LEU A 60 1.61 2.90 2.64
C LEU A 60 2.82 2.87 3.60
N ILE A 61 3.55 3.98 3.70
CA ILE A 61 4.69 4.11 4.62
C ILE A 61 4.21 4.11 6.08
N GLU A 62 3.14 4.81 6.39
CA GLU A 62 2.55 4.82 7.74
C GLU A 62 2.05 3.44 8.15
N ASN A 63 1.34 2.74 7.25
CA ASN A 63 0.89 1.37 7.48
C ASN A 63 2.06 0.42 7.71
N LEU A 64 3.12 0.54 6.90
CA LEU A 64 4.36 -0.21 7.07
C LEU A 64 4.97 0.03 8.46
N HIS A 65 5.08 1.28 8.89
CA HIS A 65 5.61 1.61 10.22
C HIS A 65 4.72 1.05 11.34
N SER A 66 3.41 1.14 11.20
CA SER A 66 2.44 0.58 12.15
C SER A 66 2.58 -0.95 12.27
N GLU A 67 2.65 -1.67 11.15
CA GLU A 67 2.82 -3.12 11.13
C GLU A 67 4.14 -3.57 11.78
N VAL A 68 5.24 -2.88 11.45
CA VAL A 68 6.55 -3.11 12.10
C VAL A 68 6.48 -2.87 13.61
N GLN A 69 5.80 -1.81 14.05
CA GLN A 69 5.65 -1.49 15.47
C GLN A 69 4.82 -2.55 16.20
N GLN A 70 3.66 -2.93 15.66
CA GLN A 70 2.81 -3.97 16.24
C GLN A 70 3.55 -5.30 16.34
N ARG A 71 4.28 -5.69 15.29
CA ARG A 71 5.07 -6.93 15.30
C ARG A 71 6.22 -6.88 16.30
N ARG A 72 6.90 -5.74 16.41
CA ARG A 72 7.96 -5.53 17.42
C ARG A 72 7.40 -5.65 18.84
N GLN A 73 6.24 -5.05 19.09
CA GLN A 73 5.56 -5.16 20.37
C GLN A 73 5.21 -6.63 20.68
N TYR A 74 4.61 -7.33 19.71
CA TYR A 74 4.28 -8.75 19.84
C TYR A 74 5.51 -9.60 20.17
N ILE A 75 6.61 -9.46 19.42
CA ILE A 75 7.86 -10.21 19.69
C ILE A 75 8.40 -9.89 21.09
N ARG A 76 8.32 -8.64 21.53
CA ARG A 76 8.75 -8.24 22.88
C ARG A 76 7.91 -8.90 23.97
N GLU A 77 6.59 -8.96 23.78
CA GLU A 77 5.68 -9.64 24.71
C GLU A 77 5.99 -11.14 24.77
N GLN A 78 6.16 -11.79 23.62
CA GLN A 78 6.54 -13.21 23.55
C GLN A 78 7.93 -13.46 24.18
N THR A 79 8.89 -12.56 23.99
CA THR A 79 10.22 -12.64 24.61
C THR A 79 10.13 -12.58 26.14
N ASN A 80 9.31 -11.66 26.67
CA ASN A 80 9.09 -11.55 28.10
C ASN A 80 8.41 -12.79 28.67
N GLN A 81 7.41 -13.32 27.97
CA GLN A 81 6.68 -14.52 28.38
C GLN A 81 7.60 -15.74 28.43
N ALA A 82 8.35 -15.99 27.36
CA ALA A 82 9.32 -17.09 27.29
C ALA A 82 10.43 -16.92 28.33
N GLY A 83 10.90 -15.69 28.57
CA GLY A 83 11.87 -15.40 29.62
C GLY A 83 11.35 -15.71 31.03
N SER A 84 10.11 -15.33 31.32
CA SER A 84 9.46 -15.66 32.60
C SER A 84 9.29 -17.16 32.76
N ARG A 85 8.85 -17.88 31.72
CA ARG A 85 8.70 -19.33 31.76
C ARG A 85 10.03 -20.00 32.02
N LEU A 86 11.08 -19.62 31.28
CA LEU A 86 12.41 -20.16 31.46
C LEU A 86 12.90 -19.96 32.89
N SER A 87 12.74 -18.76 33.46
CA SER A 87 13.10 -18.47 34.85
C SER A 87 12.36 -19.37 35.85
N SER A 88 11.04 -19.56 35.67
CA SER A 88 10.24 -20.46 36.50
C SER A 88 10.68 -21.92 36.36
N THR A 89 10.93 -22.39 35.14
CA THR A 89 11.41 -23.75 34.87
C THR A 89 12.77 -23.99 35.50
N THR A 90 13.71 -23.05 35.32
CA THR A 90 15.03 -23.11 35.94
C THR A 90 14.94 -23.16 37.46
N SER A 91 14.07 -22.33 38.06
CA SER A 91 13.84 -22.37 39.52
C SER A 91 13.30 -23.71 39.99
N LEU A 92 12.37 -24.31 39.24
CA LEU A 92 11.81 -25.62 39.55
C LEU A 92 12.86 -26.74 39.42
N ILE A 93 13.75 -26.66 38.42
CA ILE A 93 14.87 -27.58 38.26
C ILE A 93 15.81 -27.47 39.47
N TYR A 94 16.21 -26.26 39.87
CA TYR A 94 17.05 -26.07 41.06
C TYR A 94 16.41 -26.65 42.31
N PHE A 95 15.11 -26.39 42.51
CA PHE A 95 14.37 -26.96 43.63
C PHE A 95 14.32 -28.49 43.58
N GLY A 96 14.08 -29.09 42.40
CA GLY A 96 14.12 -30.55 42.23
C GLY A 96 15.49 -31.15 42.53
N VAL A 97 16.57 -30.46 42.14
CA VAL A 97 17.96 -30.85 42.44
C VAL A 97 18.29 -30.75 43.93
N GLU A 98 17.73 -29.78 44.65
CA GLU A 98 17.87 -29.74 46.11
C GLU A 98 17.02 -30.80 46.80
N LEU A 99 15.81 -31.07 46.32
CA LEU A 99 14.93 -32.10 46.88
C LEU A 99 15.57 -33.49 46.89
N ILE A 100 16.29 -33.87 45.82
CA ILE A 100 16.96 -35.18 45.77
C ILE A 100 18.10 -35.33 46.80
N LYS A 101 18.51 -34.23 47.45
CA LYS A 101 19.51 -34.23 48.53
C LYS A 101 18.86 -34.35 49.92
N GLU A 102 17.53 -34.42 50.00
CA GLU A 102 16.80 -34.58 51.26
C GLU A 102 17.24 -35.84 51.99
N ARG A 103 17.53 -35.72 53.29
CA ARG A 103 18.07 -36.80 54.12
C ARG A 103 16.97 -37.61 54.79
N GLU A 104 15.81 -36.99 55.03
CA GLU A 104 14.69 -37.63 55.70
C GLU A 104 13.75 -38.27 54.67
N SER A 105 13.76 -39.60 54.61
CA SER A 105 13.04 -40.36 53.59
C SER A 105 11.53 -40.11 53.59
N SER A 106 10.91 -39.86 54.75
CA SER A 106 9.46 -39.65 54.83
C SER A 106 9.04 -38.31 54.21
N ALA A 107 9.80 -37.24 54.45
CA ALA A 107 9.62 -35.92 53.86
C ALA A 107 9.81 -35.96 52.34
N PHE A 108 10.84 -36.67 51.86
CA PHE A 108 11.04 -36.87 50.43
C PHE A 108 9.85 -37.57 49.78
N ILE A 109 9.40 -38.70 50.34
CA ILE A 109 8.26 -39.47 49.81
C ILE A 109 6.98 -38.64 49.81
N GLN A 110 6.78 -37.79 50.82
CA GLN A 110 5.60 -36.93 50.92
C GLN A 110 5.55 -35.86 49.81
N VAL A 111 6.69 -35.27 49.45
CA VAL A 111 6.75 -34.11 48.54
C VAL A 111 7.06 -34.50 47.08
N ALA A 112 7.79 -35.59 46.85
CA ALA A 112 8.23 -36.01 45.52
C ALA A 112 7.09 -36.20 44.48
N PRO A 113 5.92 -36.78 44.80
CA PRO A 113 4.84 -36.94 43.82
C PRO A 113 4.32 -35.59 43.29
N SER A 114 4.17 -34.60 44.16
CA SER A 114 3.70 -33.27 43.78
C SER A 114 4.72 -32.54 42.91
N ILE A 115 6.02 -32.67 43.23
CA ILE A 115 7.09 -32.07 42.41
C ILE A 115 7.19 -32.76 41.05
N LYS A 116 7.09 -34.09 41.00
CA LYS A 116 7.06 -34.85 39.74
C LYS A 116 5.96 -34.33 38.82
N GLN A 117 4.75 -34.15 39.34
CA GLN A 117 3.63 -33.63 38.54
C GLN A 117 3.91 -32.21 38.01
N ARG A 118 4.48 -31.33 38.85
CA ARG A 118 4.86 -29.97 38.44
C ARG A 118 5.95 -29.96 37.38
N LEU A 119 6.96 -30.83 37.49
CA LEU A 119 8.03 -30.97 36.51
C LEU A 119 7.47 -31.38 35.15
N ILE A 120 6.61 -32.41 35.10
CA ILE A 120 5.97 -32.86 33.86
C ILE A 120 5.10 -31.75 33.25
N SER A 121 4.29 -31.04 34.05
CA SER A 121 3.47 -29.92 33.55
C SER A 121 4.34 -28.81 32.97
N THR A 122 5.38 -28.42 33.71
CA THR A 122 6.27 -27.33 33.32
C THR A 122 7.08 -27.68 32.06
N GLU A 123 7.50 -28.94 31.92
CA GLU A 123 8.15 -29.46 30.72
C GLU A 123 7.23 -29.35 29.50
N ASN A 124 5.99 -29.83 29.59
CA ASN A 124 5.01 -29.74 28.51
C ASN A 124 4.74 -28.28 28.09
N GLU A 125 4.58 -27.40 29.07
CA GLU A 125 4.38 -25.96 28.83
C GLU A 125 5.60 -25.34 28.12
N LEU A 126 6.81 -25.67 28.57
CA LEU A 126 8.04 -25.18 27.96
C LEU A 126 8.21 -25.68 26.52
N ILE A 127 7.95 -26.96 26.27
CA ILE A 127 8.02 -27.55 24.92
C ILE A 127 7.04 -26.83 23.98
N HIS A 128 5.79 -26.66 24.43
CA HIS A 128 4.76 -25.98 23.66
C HIS A 128 5.15 -24.53 23.34
N GLU A 129 5.60 -23.77 24.34
CA GLU A 129 6.02 -22.37 24.16
C GLU A 129 7.23 -22.24 23.23
N THR A 130 8.20 -23.15 23.34
CA THR A 130 9.38 -23.17 22.47
C THR A 130 8.99 -23.46 21.01
N GLN A 131 8.09 -24.42 20.79
CA GLN A 131 7.60 -24.75 19.45
C GLN A 131 6.81 -23.58 18.86
N PHE A 132 5.90 -23.00 19.64
CA PHE A 132 5.12 -21.83 19.24
C PHE A 132 6.02 -20.68 18.79
N CYS A 133 7.06 -20.34 19.56
CA CYS A 133 7.99 -19.26 19.21
C CYS A 133 8.76 -19.56 17.92
N ARG A 134 9.16 -20.81 17.68
CA ARG A 134 9.84 -21.22 16.43
C ARG A 134 8.97 -21.01 15.20
N GLU A 135 7.70 -21.35 15.29
CA GLU A 135 6.77 -21.24 14.17
C GLU A 135 6.28 -19.81 13.95
N ASN A 136 6.01 -19.08 15.05
CA ASN A 136 5.23 -17.84 15.00
C ASN A 136 6.06 -16.58 15.25
N CYS A 137 7.28 -16.70 15.78
CA CYS A 137 8.15 -15.55 16.07
C CYS A 137 9.42 -15.54 15.21
N LEU A 138 9.94 -16.72 14.85
CA LEU A 138 11.19 -16.89 14.09
C LEU A 138 10.88 -17.20 12.61
N GLY A 139 10.43 -16.18 11.88
CA GLY A 139 10.23 -16.24 10.43
C GLY A 139 10.81 -15.02 9.72
N ASP A 140 11.22 -15.19 8.46
CA ASP A 140 11.73 -14.09 7.63
C ASP A 140 10.66 -13.03 7.44
N PHE A 141 10.99 -11.79 7.82
CA PHE A 141 10.12 -10.65 7.64
C PHE A 141 10.11 -10.21 6.17
N GLN A 142 9.20 -10.78 5.40
CA GLN A 142 8.90 -10.29 4.05
C GLN A 142 7.77 -9.27 4.11
N LEU A 143 8.13 -8.00 4.09
CA LEU A 143 7.20 -6.89 3.85
C LEU A 143 6.55 -7.07 2.48
N ARG A 144 5.28 -7.49 2.46
CA ARG A 144 4.50 -7.54 1.24
C ARG A 144 3.66 -6.27 1.12
N VAL A 145 4.06 -5.38 0.22
CA VAL A 145 3.21 -4.26 -0.21
C VAL A 145 2.07 -4.85 -1.04
N SER A 146 0.97 -5.23 -0.40
CA SER A 146 -0.13 -5.99 -1.02
C SER A 146 -0.97 -5.17 -2.02
N ASN A 147 -0.68 -3.88 -2.24
CA ASN A 147 -1.64 -2.97 -2.88
C ASN A 147 -1.11 -2.14 -4.07
N THR A 148 0.00 -2.55 -4.70
CA THR A 148 0.49 -1.89 -5.93
C THR A 148 -0.44 -2.10 -7.13
N ASN A 149 -1.20 -3.19 -7.18
CA ASN A 149 -2.12 -3.49 -8.28
C ASN A 149 -3.32 -2.53 -8.35
N ASP A 150 -3.73 -1.95 -7.22
CA ASP A 150 -4.86 -1.02 -7.16
C ASP A 150 -4.46 0.38 -7.66
N LEU A 151 -3.18 0.71 -7.54
CA LEU A 151 -2.57 1.91 -8.13
C LEU A 151 -2.49 1.81 -9.66
N LEU A 152 -2.00 0.67 -10.18
CA LEU A 152 -1.93 0.42 -11.63
C LEU A 152 -3.31 0.46 -12.28
N ARG A 153 -4.34 -0.14 -11.66
CA ARG A 153 -5.72 -0.07 -12.16
C ARG A 153 -6.28 1.35 -12.22
N ARG A 154 -5.97 2.19 -11.23
CA ARG A 154 -6.40 3.60 -11.22
C ARG A 154 -5.69 4.44 -12.26
N ILE A 155 -4.43 4.12 -12.56
CA ILE A 155 -3.65 4.77 -13.63
C ILE A 155 -4.13 4.31 -15.02
N GLU A 156 -4.41 3.02 -15.21
CA GLU A 156 -4.90 2.44 -16.47
C GLU A 156 -6.34 2.86 -16.83
N GLY A 157 -7.18 3.16 -15.84
CA GLY A 157 -8.56 3.63 -16.08
C GLY A 157 -8.65 4.98 -16.79
N ILE A 158 -7.56 5.76 -16.78
CA ILE A 158 -7.54 7.15 -17.27
C ILE A 158 -7.01 7.25 -18.70
N THR A 159 -6.23 6.27 -19.17
CA THR A 159 -5.44 6.39 -20.40
C THR A 159 -6.20 6.25 -21.72
N LEU A 160 -7.48 5.81 -21.77
CA LEU A 160 -8.08 5.44 -23.07
C LEU A 160 -9.47 6.02 -23.40
N ASN A 161 -10.35 6.30 -22.43
CA ASN A 161 -11.75 6.63 -22.77
C ASN A 161 -12.07 8.13 -22.90
N GLU A 162 -11.36 9.02 -22.21
CA GLU A 162 -11.72 10.45 -22.20
C GLU A 162 -10.96 11.27 -23.24
N ILE A 163 -9.71 10.91 -23.54
CA ILE A 163 -8.89 11.60 -24.54
C ILE A 163 -9.39 11.31 -25.97
N TYR A 164 -9.77 10.06 -26.28
CA TYR A 164 -10.28 9.70 -27.61
C TYR A 164 -11.72 10.19 -27.87
N ARG A 165 -12.60 10.23 -26.86
CA ARG A 165 -13.98 10.74 -27.06
C ARG A 165 -14.02 12.21 -27.47
N LYS A 166 -13.08 13.04 -27.00
CA LYS A 166 -13.03 14.46 -27.39
C LYS A 166 -12.44 14.70 -28.78
N LEU A 167 -11.62 13.78 -29.30
CA LEU A 167 -11.06 13.86 -30.66
C LEU A 167 -12.09 13.53 -31.76
N ILE A 168 -13.02 12.60 -31.51
CA ILE A 168 -14.00 12.16 -32.52
C ILE A 168 -15.13 13.18 -32.74
N PHE A 169 -15.41 14.05 -31.77
CA PHE A 169 -16.48 15.06 -31.88
C PHE A 169 -16.06 16.37 -32.57
N ILE A 170 -14.82 16.48 -33.06
CA ILE A 170 -14.28 17.69 -33.71
C ILE A 170 -13.99 17.47 -35.23
N THR A 171 -14.23 16.27 -35.75
CA THR A 171 -14.28 15.97 -37.21
C THR A 171 -15.71 15.81 -37.68
#